data_AF-A0A2V6CYI2-F1
#
_entry.id   AF-A0A2V6CYI2-F1
#
_cell.length_a   1.000
_cell.length_b   1.000
_cell.length_c   1.000
_cell.angle_alpha   90.00
_cell.angle_beta   90.00
_cell.angle_gamma   90.00
#
_symmetry.space_group_name_H-M   'P 1'
#
loop_
_entity.id
_entity.type
_entity.pdbx_description
1 polymer ?
#
loop_
_entity_poly.entity_id
_entity_poly.type
_entity_poly.pdbx_seq_one_letter_code
_entity_poly.pdbx_strand_id
1 'polypeptide(L)'
;MTSAIADIGWSPDTTLRIGSLITYSLADTGNPNTIFDAKPLDNFLTERWLIGPHIDWHPVEWWDHHLIVSYDHERQLNDPNQDGFVGPTRALFERTQVDYQNDLRPTSWLIITSGFFYSRLNAGQERPFISQGFGPQPRFISDHTEETGV
;
A
#
# COMPACT_ATOMS: atom_id res chain seq x y z
N MET A 1 18.72 -4.19 -2.15
CA MET A 1 17.49 -3.88 -1.38
C MET A 1 17.70 -2.56 -0.65
N THR A 2 16.76 -1.64 -0.77
CA THR A 2 16.77 -0.32 -0.12
C THR A 2 15.46 -0.15 0.63
N SER A 3 15.49 0.22 1.91
CA SER A 3 14.27 0.39 2.71
C SER A 3 14.39 1.57 3.66
N ALA A 4 13.29 2.26 3.89
CA ALA A 4 13.19 3.34 4.86
C ALA A 4 11.88 3.24 5.63
N ILE A 5 11.94 3.60 6.91
CA ILE A 5 10.78 3.77 7.78
C ILE A 5 10.96 5.07 8.55
N ALA A 6 9.91 5.87 8.59
CA ALA A 6 9.86 7.08 9.37
C ALA A 6 8.51 7.17 10.08
N ASP A 7 8.55 7.42 11.38
CA ASP A 7 7.38 7.76 12.18
C ASP A 7 7.60 9.19 12.69
N ILE A 8 6.72 10.09 12.25
CA ILE A 8 6.77 11.50 12.62
C ILE A 8 5.47 11.86 13.32
N GLY A 9 5.57 12.62 14.41
CA GLY A 9 4.40 13.02 15.17
C GLY A 9 4.59 14.35 15.88
N TRP A 10 3.46 15.02 16.11
CA TRP A 10 3.37 16.25 16.84
C TRP A 10 2.19 16.17 17.82
N SER A 11 2.43 16.60 19.05
CA SER A 11 1.43 16.70 20.11
C SER A 11 1.39 18.15 20.57
N PRO A 12 0.37 18.94 20.18
CA PRO A 12 0.23 20.32 20.68
C PRO A 12 0.01 20.37 22.20
N ASP A 13 -0.63 19.34 22.75
CA ASP A 13 -0.92 19.20 24.17
C ASP A 13 -1.01 17.71 24.57
N THR A 14 -1.51 17.43 25.77
CA THR A 14 -1.68 16.08 26.29
C THR A 14 -2.97 15.38 25.83
N THR A 15 -3.80 16.03 25.03
CA THR A 15 -5.11 15.52 24.56
C THR A 15 -5.09 15.09 23.10
N LEU A 16 -4.13 15.58 22.31
CA LEU A 16 -4.09 15.35 20.86
C LEU A 16 -2.69 14.94 20.42
N ARG A 17 -2.63 13.88 19.61
CA ARG A 17 -1.45 13.48 18.83
C ARG A 17 -1.84 13.37 17.37
N ILE A 18 -1.05 13.99 16.52
CA ILE A 18 -1.16 13.86 15.07
C ILE A 18 0.17 13.28 14.60
N GLY A 19 0.13 12.19 13.84
CA GLY A 19 1.35 11.58 13.32
C GLY A 19 1.15 10.94 11.97
N SER A 20 2.22 10.40 11.43
CA SER A 20 2.20 9.65 10.18
C SER A 20 3.32 8.63 10.15
N LEU A 21 2.96 7.40 9.80
CA LEU A 21 3.91 6.35 9.45
C LEU A 21 4.17 6.41 7.94
N ILE A 22 5.45 6.54 7.57
CA ILE A 22 5.89 6.52 6.19
C ILE A 22 6.85 5.34 6.01
N THR A 23 6.57 4.48 5.04
CA THR A 23 7.46 3.36 4.71
C THR A 23 7.79 3.38 3.22
N TYR A 24 9.00 2.94 2.88
CA TYR A 24 9.46 2.71 1.53
C TYR A 24 10.31 1.44 1.48
N SER A 25 10.14 0.63 0.46
CA SER A 25 10.93 -0.58 0.22
C SER A 25 11.11 -0.79 -1.28
N LEU A 26 12.35 -1.03 -1.68
CA LEU A 26 12.72 -1.45 -3.01
C LEU A 26 13.52 -2.75 -2.91
N ALA A 27 12.90 -3.84 -3.34
CA ALA A 27 13.48 -5.17 -3.33
C ALA A 27 13.60 -5.69 -4.76
N ASP A 28 14.79 -6.22 -5.07
CA ASP A 28 15.07 -6.94 -6.31
C ASP A 28 15.23 -8.40 -5.89
N THR A 29 14.36 -9.27 -6.42
CA THR A 29 14.43 -10.71 -6.18
C THR A 29 14.46 -11.42 -7.53
N GLY A 30 15.57 -12.08 -7.85
CA GLY A 30 15.60 -13.06 -8.94
C GLY A 30 14.83 -14.31 -8.50
N ASN A 31 13.61 -14.49 -9.01
CA ASN A 31 12.78 -15.63 -8.63
C ASN A 31 12.95 -16.76 -9.66
N PRO A 32 13.46 -17.95 -9.29
CA PRO A 32 13.48 -19.08 -10.21
C PRO A 32 12.03 -19.51 -10.49
N ASN A 33 11.58 -19.30 -11.72
CA ASN A 33 10.17 -19.46 -12.09
C ASN A 33 9.60 -20.89 -11.95
N THR A 34 10.41 -21.91 -11.62
CA THR A 34 9.93 -23.23 -11.17
C THR A 34 11.06 -23.95 -10.40
N ILE A 35 10.72 -24.92 -9.53
CA ILE A 35 11.75 -25.79 -8.88
C ILE A 35 12.43 -26.75 -9.86
N PHE A 36 11.90 -26.87 -11.08
CA PHE A 36 12.33 -27.85 -12.09
C PHE A 36 13.00 -27.23 -13.32
N ASP A 37 12.94 -25.90 -13.47
CA ASP A 37 13.48 -25.12 -14.57
C ASP A 37 13.79 -23.70 -14.06
N ALA A 38 15.00 -23.55 -13.50
CA ALA A 38 15.50 -22.27 -13.05
C ALA A 38 15.91 -21.44 -14.28
N LYS A 39 14.98 -20.64 -14.81
CA LYS A 39 15.32 -19.66 -15.85
C LYS A 39 16.01 -18.47 -15.19
N PRO A 40 17.27 -18.16 -15.53
CA PRO A 40 18.09 -17.16 -14.81
C PRO A 40 17.74 -15.69 -15.11
N LEU A 41 16.58 -15.41 -15.71
CA LEU A 41 16.31 -14.12 -16.36
C LEU A 41 15.11 -13.34 -15.79
N ASP A 42 14.23 -13.92 -14.98
CA ASP A 42 13.10 -13.16 -14.42
C ASP A 42 13.58 -12.36 -13.18
N ASN A 43 13.91 -11.09 -13.37
CA ASN A 43 14.14 -10.17 -12.26
C ASN A 43 12.81 -9.54 -11.84
N PHE A 44 12.43 -9.77 -10.58
CA PHE A 44 11.25 -9.18 -9.99
C PHE A 44 11.63 -8.01 -9.08
N LEU A 45 11.48 -6.80 -9.62
CA LEU A 45 11.70 -5.56 -8.88
C LEU A 45 10.38 -5.12 -8.25
N THR A 46 10.29 -5.22 -6.92
CA THR A 46 9.14 -4.78 -6.12
C THR A 46 9.46 -3.46 -5.44
N GLU A 47 8.71 -2.43 -5.79
CA GLU A 47 8.68 -1.14 -5.10
C GLU A 47 7.40 -1.05 -4.29
N ARG A 48 7.51 -0.75 -3.00
CA ARG A 48 6.36 -0.54 -2.11
C ARG A 48 6.57 0.70 -1.27
N TRP A 49 5.51 1.48 -1.10
CA TRP A 49 5.50 2.57 -0.15
C TRP A 49 4.13 2.72 0.50
N LEU A 50 4.11 3.27 1.70
CA LEU A 50 2.90 3.53 2.48
C LEU A 50 3.04 4.88 3.17
N ILE A 51 1.94 5.62 3.19
CA ILE A 51 1.76 6.83 4.01
C ILE A 51 0.50 6.61 4.86
N GLY A 52 0.65 6.63 6.17
CA GLY A 52 -0.40 6.36 7.15
C GLY A 52 -0.51 7.45 8.20
N PRO A 53 -1.07 8.64 7.87
CA PRO A 53 -1.44 9.63 8.86
C PRO A 53 -2.44 9.08 9.87
N HIS A 54 -2.27 9.48 11.13
CA HIS A 54 -3.17 9.14 12.22
C HIS A 54 -3.44 10.32 13.13
N ILE A 55 -4.60 10.29 13.78
CA ILE A 55 -5.02 11.20 14.83
C ILE A 55 -5.43 10.37 16.04
N ASP A 56 -4.73 10.57 17.16
CA ASP A 56 -5.17 10.12 18.49
C ASP A 56 -5.71 11.33 19.23
N TRP A 57 -6.97 11.27 19.63
CA TRP A 57 -7.61 12.38 20.34
C TRP A 57 -8.39 11.89 21.55
N HIS A 58 -7.98 12.38 22.71
CA HIS A 58 -8.54 12.06 24.01
C HIS A 58 -8.91 13.39 24.71
N PRO A 59 -10.03 14.02 24.30
CA PRO A 59 -10.43 15.34 24.79
C PRO A 59 -10.77 15.35 26.28
N VAL A 60 -11.23 14.22 26.80
CA VAL A 60 -11.63 14.01 28.20
C VAL A 60 -11.25 12.58 28.62
N GLU A 61 -11.10 12.35 29.91
CA GLU A 61 -10.66 11.05 30.47
C GLU A 61 -11.58 9.86 30.17
N TRP A 62 -12.82 10.11 29.74
CA TRP A 62 -13.82 9.09 29.47
C TRP A 62 -14.11 8.92 27.97
N TRP A 63 -13.36 9.57 27.08
CA TRP A 63 -13.61 9.48 25.65
C TRP A 63 -12.31 9.54 24.84
N ASP A 64 -12.03 8.44 24.13
CA ASP A 64 -10.86 8.28 23.28
C ASP A 64 -11.29 8.09 21.83
N HIS A 65 -10.53 8.69 20.91
CA HIS A 65 -10.70 8.57 19.45
C HIS A 65 -9.38 8.19 18.80
N HIS A 66 -9.47 7.31 17.81
CA HIS A 66 -8.36 6.89 16.98
C HIS A 66 -8.81 6.88 15.51
N LEU A 67 -8.11 7.62 14.66
CA LEU A 67 -8.33 7.63 13.22
C LEU A 67 -7.01 7.35 12.52
N ILE A 68 -6.99 6.35 11.64
CA ILE A 68 -5.90 6.11 10.69
C ILE A 68 -6.46 6.22 9.29
N VAL A 69 -5.75 6.94 8.43
CA VAL A 69 -5.97 6.91 6.98
C VAL A 69 -4.68 6.41 6.36
N SER A 70 -4.70 5.27 5.69
CA SER A 70 -3.51 4.74 5.02
C SER A 70 -3.69 4.70 3.51
N TYR A 71 -2.63 5.06 2.81
CA TYR A 71 -2.49 4.81 1.39
C TYR A 71 -1.21 4.01 1.16
N ASP A 72 -1.32 2.84 0.56
CA ASP A 72 -0.18 2.06 0.12
C ASP A 72 -0.24 1.78 -1.38
N HIS A 73 0.95 1.78 -1.97
CA HIS A 73 1.16 1.51 -3.37
C HIS A 73 2.29 0.49 -3.49
N GLU A 74 2.03 -0.56 -4.25
CA GLU A 74 3.00 -1.58 -4.59
C GLU A 74 3.07 -1.73 -6.11
N ARG A 75 4.28 -1.63 -6.66
CA ARG A 75 4.58 -1.86 -8.06
C ARG A 75 5.58 -2.97 -8.18
N GLN A 76 5.21 -4.01 -8.92
CA GLN A 76 6.08 -5.12 -9.25
C GLN A 76 6.41 -5.08 -10.74
N LEU A 77 7.69 -5.04 -11.07
CA LEU A 77 8.19 -5.03 -12.44
C LEU A 77 8.90 -6.35 -12.71
N ASN A 78 8.52 -7.02 -13.79
CA ASN A 78 9.18 -8.22 -14.29
C ASN A 78 9.93 -7.93 -15.60
N ASP A 79 11.26 -7.94 -15.57
CA ASP A 79 12.13 -7.63 -16.72
C ASP A 79 13.48 -8.39 -16.68
N PRO A 80 13.84 -9.17 -17.71
CA PRO A 80 13.05 -9.56 -18.88
C PRO A 80 11.96 -10.58 -18.54
N ASN A 81 10.77 -10.40 -19.12
CA ASN A 81 9.70 -11.40 -19.03
C ASN A 81 9.82 -12.45 -20.17
N GLN A 82 9.20 -13.62 -20.01
CA GLN A 82 9.02 -14.61 -21.09
C GLN A 82 7.55 -14.95 -21.31
N ASP A 83 6.67 -13.95 -21.26
CA ASP A 83 5.23 -14.13 -21.46
C ASP A 83 4.79 -13.91 -22.92
N GLY A 84 5.75 -13.62 -23.82
CA GLY A 84 5.52 -13.38 -25.24
C GLY A 84 5.22 -11.92 -25.61
N PHE A 85 5.25 -10.99 -24.64
CA PHE A 85 5.09 -9.56 -24.86
C PHE A 85 6.44 -8.86 -25.05
N VAL A 86 6.43 -7.63 -25.60
CA VAL A 86 7.63 -6.97 -26.16
C VAL A 86 8.37 -6.06 -25.17
N GLY A 87 8.23 -6.30 -23.87
CA GLY A 87 8.83 -5.51 -22.80
C GLY A 87 8.31 -5.91 -21.41
N PRO A 88 8.69 -5.18 -20.35
CA PRO A 88 8.46 -5.64 -18.99
C PRO A 88 6.99 -5.59 -18.58
N THR A 89 6.56 -6.63 -17.87
CA THR A 89 5.20 -6.73 -17.32
C THR A 89 5.16 -6.10 -15.93
N ARG A 90 4.13 -5.31 -15.65
CA ARG A 90 3.96 -4.62 -14.37
C ARG A 90 2.69 -5.05 -13.66
N ALA A 91 2.77 -5.32 -12.37
CA ALA A 91 1.60 -5.39 -11.50
C ALA A 91 1.59 -4.17 -10.59
N LEU A 92 0.43 -3.54 -10.46
CA LEU A 92 0.18 -2.36 -9.64
C LEU A 92 -0.90 -2.70 -8.63
N PHE A 93 -0.64 -2.43 -7.36
CA PHE A 93 -1.61 -2.56 -6.29
C PHE A 93 -1.66 -1.23 -5.54
N GLU A 94 -2.84 -0.65 -5.48
CA GLU A 94 -3.11 0.57 -4.74
C GLU A 94 -4.19 0.28 -3.71
N ARG A 95 -3.98 0.73 -2.48
CA ARG A 95 -4.95 0.54 -1.41
C ARG A 95 -5.09 1.81 -0.60
N THR A 96 -6.34 2.21 -0.41
CA THR A 96 -6.73 3.25 0.53
C THR A 96 -7.53 2.59 1.65
N GLN A 97 -7.14 2.81 2.90
CA GLN A 97 -7.90 2.36 4.07
C GLN A 97 -8.19 3.53 5.01
N VAL A 98 -9.36 3.47 5.64
CA VAL A 98 -9.76 4.37 6.71
C VAL A 98 -10.25 3.52 7.86
N ASP A 99 -9.60 3.67 9.00
CA ASP A 99 -9.93 2.98 10.23
C ASP A 99 -10.26 4.04 11.28
N TYR A 100 -11.49 4.04 11.77
CA TYR A 100 -11.91 4.90 12.87
C TYR A 100 -12.46 4.06 14.01
N GLN A 101 -11.97 4.32 15.22
CA GLN A 101 -12.48 3.76 16.46
C GLN A 101 -12.65 4.87 17.49
N ASN A 102 -13.66 4.73 18.34
CA ASN A 102 -13.78 5.48 19.57
C ASN A 102 -14.16 4.56 20.75
N ASP A 103 -13.63 4.89 21.91
CA ASP A 103 -13.95 4.23 23.18
C ASP A 103 -14.59 5.25 24.12
N LEU A 104 -15.80 4.95 24.60
CA LEU A 104 -16.56 5.78 25.52
C LEU A 104 -16.69 5.08 26.87
N ARG A 105 -16.27 5.74 27.95
CA ARG A 105 -16.30 5.21 29.32
C ARG A 105 -17.30 5.99 30.20
N PRO A 106 -18.61 5.81 30.01
CA PRO A 106 -19.61 6.58 30.76
C PRO A 106 -19.55 6.33 32.28
N THR A 107 -19.01 5.18 32.70
CA THR A 107 -18.73 4.84 34.09
C THR A 107 -17.44 4.04 34.19
N SER A 108 -16.84 3.93 35.38
CA SER A 108 -15.56 3.23 35.56
C SER A 108 -15.59 1.73 35.25
N TRP A 109 -16.76 1.10 35.17
CA TRP A 109 -16.93 -0.34 34.91
C TRP A 109 -17.43 -0.66 33.50
N LEU A 110 -17.73 0.35 32.68
CA LEU A 110 -18.29 0.17 31.34
C LEU A 110 -17.47 0.92 30.29
N ILE A 111 -17.06 0.21 29.23
CA ILE A 111 -16.47 0.78 28.02
C ILE A 111 -17.36 0.39 26.85
N ILE A 112 -17.73 1.38 26.04
CA ILE A 112 -18.47 1.21 24.79
C ILE A 112 -17.51 1.57 23.65
N THR A 113 -17.13 0.57 22.87
CA THR A 113 -16.28 0.74 21.68
C THR A 113 -17.16 0.73 20.43
N SER A 114 -16.99 1.73 19.58
CA SER A 114 -17.63 1.82 18.27
C SER A 114 -16.64 2.30 17.24
N GLY A 115 -16.89 2.00 15.96
CA GLY A 115 -15.99 2.38 14.89
C GLY A 115 -16.56 2.06 13.53
N PHE A 116 -15.82 2.44 12.50
CA PHE A 116 -16.07 2.03 11.12
C PHE A 116 -14.75 1.76 10.42
N PHE A 117 -14.85 0.96 9.37
CA PHE A 117 -13.75 0.65 8.49
C PHE A 117 -14.16 0.94 7.05
N TYR A 118 -13.21 1.36 6.23
CA TYR A 118 -13.38 1.46 4.79
C TYR A 118 -12.09 1.04 4.12
N SER A 119 -12.18 0.25 3.06
CA SER A 119 -11.03 -0.13 2.25
C SER A 119 -11.39 -0.11 0.78
N ARG A 120 -10.54 0.49 -0.04
CA ARG A 120 -10.59 0.40 -1.50
C ARG A 120 -9.27 -0.16 -2.00
N LEU A 121 -9.35 -1.23 -2.78
CA LEU A 121 -8.23 -1.87 -3.44
C LEU A 121 -8.40 -1.73 -4.95
N ASN A 122 -7.34 -1.28 -5.62
CA ASN A 122 -7.23 -1.31 -7.07
C ASN A 122 -6.00 -2.15 -7.42
N ALA A 123 -6.23 -3.30 -8.04
CA ALA A 123 -5.17 -4.17 -8.53
C ALA A 123 -5.21 -4.15 -10.05
N GLY A 124 -4.07 -3.91 -10.70
CA GLY A 124 -3.97 -3.91 -12.15
C GLY A 124 -2.70 -4.55 -12.67
N GLN A 125 -2.74 -4.96 -13.93
CA GLN A 125 -1.59 -5.48 -14.64
C GLN A 125 -1.38 -4.70 -15.94
N GLU A 126 -0.25 -3.99 -16.06
CA GLU A 126 0.11 -3.26 -17.26
C GLU A 126 1.10 -4.06 -18.12
N ARG A 127 0.88 -4.05 -19.45
CA ARG A 127 1.78 -4.67 -20.43
C ARG A 127 2.03 -3.73 -21.62
N PRO A 128 3.27 -3.64 -22.13
CA PRO A 128 3.55 -2.87 -23.33
C PRO A 128 2.97 -3.57 -24.58
N PHE A 129 2.13 -2.86 -25.33
CA PHE A 129 1.46 -3.39 -26.53
C PHE A 129 2.30 -3.31 -27.81
N ILE A 130 3.32 -2.44 -27.83
CA ILE A 130 4.18 -2.19 -29.00
C ILE A 130 5.64 -2.13 -28.54
N SER A 131 6.56 -2.80 -29.25
CA SER A 131 7.98 -2.77 -28.93
C SER A 131 8.55 -1.35 -29.04
N GLN A 132 9.46 -0.99 -28.13
CA GLN A 132 10.15 0.31 -28.16
C GLN A 132 10.99 0.53 -29.43
N GLY A 133 11.27 -0.51 -30.23
CA GLY A 133 12.03 -0.42 -31.48
C GLY A 133 11.27 0.13 -32.70
N PHE A 134 9.94 0.32 -32.62
CA PHE A 134 9.09 0.65 -33.78
C PHE A 134 8.18 1.89 -33.59
N GLY A 135 8.33 2.72 -32.55
CA GLY A 135 7.54 3.96 -32.40
C GLY A 135 7.73 4.71 -31.06
N PRO A 136 7.19 5.95 -30.90
CA PRO A 136 7.33 6.72 -29.66
C PRO A 136 6.54 6.05 -28.52
N GLN A 137 7.12 6.07 -27.31
CA GLN A 137 6.70 5.49 -26.02
C GLN A 137 5.61 4.38 -26.04
N PRO A 138 5.88 3.18 -25.47
CA PRO A 138 4.96 2.06 -25.54
C PRO A 138 3.60 2.42 -24.93
N ARG A 139 2.52 2.21 -25.69
CA ARG A 139 1.16 2.22 -25.12
C ARG A 139 1.03 1.00 -24.22
N PHE A 140 0.76 1.22 -22.94
CA PHE A 140 0.44 0.15 -22.01
C PHE A 140 -1.04 -0.21 -22.14
N ILE A 141 -1.33 -1.51 -22.17
CA ILE A 141 -2.69 -2.02 -21.93
C ILE A 141 -2.72 -2.49 -20.49
N SER A 142 -3.77 -2.11 -19.78
CA SER A 142 -3.96 -2.46 -18.38
C SER A 142 -5.33 -3.07 -18.17
N ASP A 143 -5.36 -4.19 -17.44
CA ASP A 143 -6.58 -4.74 -16.84
C ASP A 143 -6.58 -4.38 -15.36
N HIS A 144 -7.73 -3.98 -14.81
CA HIS A 144 -7.89 -3.57 -13.42
C HIS A 144 -9.04 -4.31 -12.75
N THR A 145 -8.90 -4.56 -11.45
CA THR A 145 -9.94 -5.03 -10.56
C THR A 145 -10.06 -4.06 -9.39
N GLU A 146 -11.27 -3.57 -9.14
CA GLU A 146 -11.57 -2.73 -8.00
C GLU A 146 -12.37 -3.52 -6.96
N GLU A 147 -11.96 -3.44 -5.70
CA GLU A 147 -12.67 -4.01 -4.56
C GLU A 147 -12.92 -2.90 -3.52
N THR A 148 -14.13 -2.88 -2.94
CA THR A 148 -14.50 -1.93 -1.89
C THR A 148 -15.12 -2.68 -0.71
N GLY A 149 -14.52 -2.53 0.47
CA GLY A 149 -15.03 -3.04 1.75
C GLY A 149 -15.58 -1.89 2.59
N VAL A 150 -16.75 -2.11 3.21
CA VAL A 150 -17.45 -1.20 4.13
C VAL A 150 -17.89 -1.98 5.36
#